data_AF-A0A6C0APB1-F1
#
_entry.id   AF-A0A6C0APB1-F1
#
_cell.length_a   1.000
_cell.length_b   1.000
_cell.length_c   1.000
_cell.angle_alpha   90.00
_cell.angle_beta   90.00
_cell.angle_gamma   90.00
#
_symmetry.space_group_name_H-M   'P 1'
#
loop_
_entity.id
_entity.type
_entity.pdbx_description
1 polymer ?
#
loop_
_entity_poly.entity_id
_entity_poly.type
_entity_poly.pdbx_seq_one_letter_code
_entity_poly.pdbx_strand_id
1 'polypeptide(L)'
;MGLVLVFDLDGTIIDSSDRTLFNIEDTAENFKELKTKIRNENFLNSNLLYVFKRAAYLRRIGKVTAILLLTNNSDNFFISVVDSVLRDICSEDKKIGVGANGQYKNSEYIALNRDPYTEMREQEYFFDSILPRTHTNRRGSDLTNPIKGIDDIKLMLGFLNKEMSEGEILENTFFFDDLDHEGMHPLGDNYIRITPGFKKGVRDETIYNVIFNKLEQLEKPSFGRTRSNTANSGNVETRAALPNNRTIFTPITKRKMAQLLKPKTVPTGGSKLIRTRRTRRANRNKMLRINKNHNKTRNGVRK
;
A
#
# COMPACT_ATOMS: atom_id res chain seq x y z
N MET A 1 0.65 -11.46 -22.37
CA MET A 1 0.17 -10.39 -21.48
C MET A 1 1.25 -10.04 -20.46
N GLY A 2 1.15 -8.91 -19.77
CA GLY A 2 2.10 -8.50 -18.73
C GLY A 2 1.78 -9.10 -17.35
N LEU A 3 2.63 -8.82 -16.38
CA LEU A 3 2.51 -9.29 -14.99
C LEU A 3 1.27 -8.72 -14.28
N VAL A 4 0.61 -9.52 -13.44
CA VAL A 4 -0.46 -9.08 -12.53
C VAL A 4 0.05 -9.15 -11.10
N LEU A 5 -0.21 -8.12 -10.30
CA LEU A 5 0.14 -8.10 -8.88
C LEU A 5 -1.14 -7.89 -8.07
N VAL A 6 -1.39 -8.74 -7.09
CA VAL A 6 -2.59 -8.69 -6.24
C VAL A 6 -2.16 -8.63 -4.79
N PHE A 7 -2.70 -7.68 -4.04
CA PHE A 7 -2.33 -7.46 -2.64
C PHE A 7 -3.55 -7.54 -1.74
N ASP A 8 -3.37 -8.14 -0.57
CA ASP A 8 -4.17 -7.80 0.60
C ASP A 8 -3.72 -6.45 1.21
N LEU A 9 -4.53 -5.89 2.10
CA LEU A 9 -4.27 -4.62 2.75
C LEU A 9 -3.64 -4.80 4.14
N ASP A 10 -4.37 -5.41 5.06
CA ASP A 10 -4.07 -5.41 6.49
C ASP A 10 -2.99 -6.44 6.80
N GLY A 11 -1.94 -6.05 7.53
CA GLY A 11 -0.81 -6.96 7.77
C GLY A 11 0.00 -7.29 6.51
N THR A 12 -0.42 -6.83 5.33
CA THR A 12 0.34 -6.99 4.08
C THR A 12 1.01 -5.67 3.70
N ILE A 13 0.19 -4.67 3.35
CA ILE A 13 0.64 -3.32 2.95
C ILE A 13 0.82 -2.43 4.17
N ILE A 14 -0.14 -2.46 5.09
CA ILE A 14 -0.24 -1.53 6.21
C ILE A 14 -0.24 -2.27 7.55
N ASP A 15 0.43 -1.68 8.54
CA ASP A 15 0.34 -2.15 9.92
C ASP A 15 -1.03 -1.77 10.50
N SER A 16 -1.92 -2.75 10.52
CA SER A 16 -3.29 -2.65 11.03
C SER A 16 -3.39 -2.88 12.54
N SER A 17 -2.27 -3.00 13.26
CA SER A 17 -2.30 -3.20 14.72
C SER A 17 -2.64 -1.91 15.49
N ASP A 18 -2.44 -0.73 14.89
CA ASP A 18 -2.84 0.55 15.47
C ASP A 18 -4.33 0.81 15.22
N ARG A 19 -5.13 0.64 16.29
CA ARG A 19 -6.58 0.86 16.26
C ARG A 19 -6.99 2.29 15.89
N THR A 20 -6.10 3.26 16.06
CA THR A 20 -6.39 4.66 15.72
C THR A 20 -6.41 4.90 14.21
N LEU A 21 -6.07 3.90 13.39
CA LEU A 21 -6.24 3.96 11.94
C LEU A 21 -7.68 3.69 11.48
N PHE A 22 -8.54 3.16 12.37
CA PHE A 22 -9.87 2.65 12.04
C PHE A 22 -10.99 3.40 12.76
N ASN A 23 -12.22 3.29 12.22
CA ASN A 23 -13.43 3.91 12.76
C ASN A 23 -13.33 5.43 12.89
N ILE A 24 -12.62 6.06 11.95
CA ILE A 24 -12.53 7.51 11.85
C ILE A 24 -13.67 7.99 10.94
N GLU A 25 -14.31 9.10 11.32
CA GLU A 25 -15.35 9.70 10.48
C GLU A 25 -14.78 10.17 9.13
N ASP A 26 -15.53 9.95 8.05
CA ASP A 26 -15.16 10.38 6.70
C ASP A 26 -15.33 11.90 6.55
N THR A 27 -14.32 12.64 7.00
CA THR A 27 -14.21 14.09 6.82
C THR A 27 -12.93 14.44 6.06
N ALA A 28 -12.88 15.62 5.45
CA ALA A 28 -11.70 16.08 4.72
C ALA A 28 -10.49 16.26 5.65
N GLU A 29 -10.73 16.75 6.86
CA GLU A 29 -9.73 16.93 7.92
C GLU A 29 -9.14 15.59 8.35
N ASN A 30 -10.00 14.62 8.68
CA ASN A 30 -9.59 13.28 9.07
C ASN A 30 -8.85 12.56 7.95
N PHE A 31 -9.28 12.73 6.70
CA PHE A 31 -8.60 12.18 5.53
C PHE A 31 -7.15 12.69 5.46
N LYS A 32 -6.97 14.01 5.62
CA LYS A 32 -5.64 14.64 5.58
C LYS A 32 -4.76 14.22 6.76
N GLU A 33 -5.34 14.14 7.97
CA GLU A 33 -4.64 13.71 9.17
C GLU A 33 -4.17 12.27 9.04
N LEU A 34 -5.07 11.34 8.69
CA LEU A 34 -4.76 9.93 8.54
C LEU A 34 -3.75 9.69 7.41
N LYS A 35 -3.91 10.37 6.27
CA LYS A 35 -2.94 10.34 5.16
C LYS A 35 -1.54 10.77 5.63
N THR A 36 -1.45 11.84 6.42
CA THR A 36 -0.19 12.35 6.98
C THR A 36 0.41 11.35 7.96
N LYS A 37 -0.43 10.79 8.84
CA LYS A 37 -0.03 9.78 9.83
C LYS A 37 0.56 8.55 9.16
N ILE A 38 -0.18 7.93 8.23
CA ILE A 38 0.26 6.72 7.51
C ILE A 38 1.60 6.96 6.82
N ARG A 39 1.75 8.10 6.14
CA ARG A 39 2.96 8.45 5.39
C ARG A 39 4.17 8.70 6.28
N ASN A 40 4.00 9.41 7.40
CA ASN A 40 5.12 9.89 8.20
C ASN A 40 5.54 8.92 9.31
N GLU A 41 4.64 8.05 9.76
CA GLU A 41 4.88 7.18 10.91
C GLU A 41 5.29 5.75 10.53
N ASN A 42 5.70 5.51 9.28
CA ASN A 42 6.15 4.20 8.80
C ASN A 42 5.11 3.08 8.99
N PHE A 43 3.84 3.38 8.72
CA PHE A 43 2.78 2.38 8.73
C PHE A 43 2.77 1.50 7.49
N LEU A 44 3.62 1.74 6.50
CA LEU A 44 3.65 1.01 5.24
C LEU A 44 4.82 0.03 5.19
N ASN A 45 4.57 -1.14 4.61
CA ASN A 45 5.59 -2.15 4.36
C ASN A 45 6.62 -1.65 3.33
N SER A 46 7.82 -1.32 3.79
CA SER A 46 8.88 -0.74 2.95
C SER A 46 9.35 -1.65 1.81
N ASN A 47 9.30 -2.98 1.97
CA ASN A 47 9.62 -3.92 0.90
C ASN A 47 8.55 -3.89 -0.19
N LEU A 48 7.28 -3.80 0.19
CA LEU A 48 6.19 -3.61 -0.77
C LEU A 48 6.20 -2.23 -1.42
N LEU A 49 6.62 -1.17 -0.73
CA LEU A 49 6.84 0.14 -1.37
C LEU A 49 7.84 0.06 -2.53
N TYR A 50 8.87 -0.77 -2.40
CA TYR A 50 9.80 -1.03 -3.50
C TYR A 50 9.13 -1.78 -4.67
N VAL A 51 8.32 -2.81 -4.38
CA VAL A 51 7.49 -3.51 -5.38
C VAL A 51 6.58 -2.53 -6.10
N PHE A 52 5.83 -1.71 -5.37
CA PHE A 52 4.88 -0.74 -5.93
C PHE A 52 5.54 0.27 -6.85
N LYS A 53 6.68 0.87 -6.45
CA LYS A 53 7.40 1.83 -7.30
C LYS A 53 7.86 1.21 -8.62
N ARG A 54 8.42 0.00 -8.57
CA ARG A 54 8.85 -0.72 -9.78
C ARG A 54 7.67 -1.14 -10.64
N ALA A 55 6.63 -1.68 -10.02
CA ALA A 55 5.43 -2.11 -10.71
C ALA A 55 4.73 -0.94 -11.43
N ALA A 56 4.62 0.22 -10.78
CA ALA A 56 4.04 1.42 -11.38
C ALA A 56 4.84 1.88 -12.61
N TYR A 57 6.17 1.88 -12.54
CA TYR A 57 7.02 2.16 -13.70
C TYR A 57 6.82 1.15 -14.83
N LEU A 58 6.82 -0.15 -14.51
CA LEU A 58 6.64 -1.23 -15.48
C LEU A 58 5.24 -1.24 -16.10
N ARG A 59 4.22 -0.82 -15.35
CA ARG A 59 2.83 -0.63 -15.81
C ARG A 59 2.78 0.42 -16.91
N ARG A 60 3.45 1.56 -16.74
CA ARG A 60 3.52 2.63 -17.75
C ARG A 60 4.07 2.17 -19.09
N ILE A 61 4.98 1.20 -19.09
CA ILE A 61 5.58 0.63 -20.30
C ILE A 61 4.94 -0.70 -20.74
N GLY A 62 3.77 -1.05 -20.18
CA GLY A 62 2.97 -2.21 -20.58
C GLY A 62 3.51 -3.57 -20.14
N LYS A 63 4.49 -3.61 -19.24
CA LYS A 63 5.08 -4.87 -18.72
C LYS A 63 4.35 -5.43 -17.49
N VAL A 64 3.69 -4.56 -16.75
CA VAL A 64 2.70 -4.93 -15.71
C VAL A 64 1.32 -4.62 -16.28
N THR A 65 0.44 -5.62 -16.32
CA THR A 65 -0.93 -5.49 -16.80
C THR A 65 -1.81 -4.78 -15.78
N ALA A 66 -1.71 -5.16 -14.51
CA ALA A 66 -2.53 -4.61 -13.44
C ALA A 66 -1.88 -4.75 -12.06
N ILE A 67 -2.18 -3.78 -11.19
CA ILE A 67 -1.89 -3.75 -9.77
C ILE A 67 -3.24 -3.71 -9.05
N LEU A 68 -3.57 -4.77 -8.34
CA LEU A 68 -4.90 -5.07 -7.82
C LEU A 68 -4.89 -5.10 -6.29
N LEU A 69 -5.96 -4.61 -5.65
CA LEU A 69 -6.18 -4.75 -4.21
C LEU A 69 -7.37 -5.68 -3.95
N LEU A 70 -7.10 -6.88 -3.42
CA LEU A 70 -8.10 -7.85 -2.97
C LEU A 70 -8.03 -7.94 -1.44
N THR A 71 -8.89 -7.18 -0.76
CA THR A 71 -8.86 -7.05 0.68
C THR A 71 -10.11 -7.60 1.33
N ASN A 72 -10.00 -8.12 2.55
CA ASN A 72 -11.18 -8.39 3.38
C ASN A 72 -11.59 -7.21 4.27
N ASN A 73 -10.89 -6.08 4.16
CA ASN A 73 -11.27 -4.82 4.78
C ASN A 73 -12.40 -4.19 3.96
N SER A 74 -13.50 -3.80 4.60
CA SER A 74 -14.64 -3.15 3.94
C SER A 74 -14.77 -1.66 4.26
N ASP A 75 -13.79 -1.06 4.94
CA ASP A 75 -13.75 0.37 5.23
C ASP A 75 -13.25 1.14 3.99
N ASN A 76 -14.19 1.59 3.15
CA ASN A 76 -13.92 2.38 1.95
C ASN A 76 -13.08 3.63 2.24
N PHE A 77 -13.32 4.29 3.39
CA PHE A 77 -12.59 5.49 3.76
C PHE A 77 -11.12 5.16 4.00
N PHE A 78 -10.86 4.14 4.83
CA PHE A 78 -9.48 3.69 5.10
C PHE A 78 -8.75 3.26 3.82
N ILE A 79 -9.39 2.45 2.97
CA ILE A 79 -8.86 2.02 1.67
C ILE A 79 -8.50 3.24 0.81
N SER A 80 -9.39 4.25 0.74
CA SER A 80 -9.17 5.46 -0.06
C SER A 80 -7.96 6.26 0.41
N VAL A 81 -7.72 6.30 1.73
CA VAL A 81 -6.58 6.99 2.30
C VAL A 81 -5.29 6.25 1.95
N VAL A 82 -5.24 4.92 2.11
CA VAL A 82 -4.05 4.12 1.79
C VAL A 82 -3.72 4.21 0.29
N ASP A 83 -4.71 4.06 -0.58
CA ASP A 83 -4.52 4.22 -2.03
C ASP A 83 -3.96 5.62 -2.37
N SER A 84 -4.52 6.68 -1.77
CA SER A 84 -4.03 8.05 -1.95
C SER A 84 -2.58 8.23 -1.47
N VAL A 85 -2.18 7.58 -0.38
CA VAL A 85 -0.79 7.61 0.09
C VAL A 85 0.14 6.89 -0.90
N LEU A 86 -0.25 5.70 -1.38
CA LEU A 86 0.56 4.94 -2.33
C LEU A 86 0.72 5.68 -3.66
N ARG A 87 -0.36 6.30 -4.15
CA ARG A 87 -0.36 7.19 -5.32
C ARG A 87 0.65 8.31 -5.13
N ASP A 88 0.56 9.05 -4.01
CA ASP A 88 1.48 10.13 -3.70
C ASP A 88 2.94 9.64 -3.67
N ILE A 89 3.24 8.55 -2.96
CA ILE A 89 4.60 8.03 -2.82
C ILE A 89 5.19 7.58 -4.16
N CYS A 90 4.37 6.96 -5.01
CA CYS A 90 4.80 6.53 -6.34
C CYS A 90 4.86 7.69 -7.33
N SER A 91 4.20 8.82 -7.04
CA SER A 91 4.17 10.02 -7.88
C SER A 91 5.39 10.91 -7.76
N GLU A 92 6.07 10.86 -6.62
CA GLU A 92 7.22 11.72 -6.31
C GLU A 92 8.36 11.55 -7.31
N ASP A 93 8.53 10.35 -7.86
CA ASP A 93 9.47 10.10 -8.92
C ASP A 93 8.82 10.46 -10.27
N LYS A 94 9.22 11.62 -10.82
CA LYS A 94 8.75 12.13 -12.11
C LYS A 94 8.87 11.12 -13.27
N LYS A 95 9.68 10.06 -13.13
CA LYS A 95 9.83 9.00 -14.13
C LYS A 95 8.73 7.94 -14.07
N ILE A 96 7.99 7.85 -12.97
CA ILE A 96 7.09 6.74 -12.70
C ILE A 96 5.74 6.95 -13.36
N GLY A 97 5.18 8.17 -13.37
CA GLY A 97 3.84 8.42 -13.91
C GLY A 97 2.77 7.69 -13.10
N VAL A 98 1.65 8.35 -12.80
CA VAL A 98 0.90 8.02 -11.59
C VAL A 98 -0.56 8.28 -11.84
N GLY A 99 -1.22 7.22 -12.27
CA GLY A 99 -2.65 7.14 -12.37
C GLY A 99 -3.00 5.86 -13.08
N ALA A 100 -3.73 4.99 -12.40
CA ALA A 100 -4.71 4.18 -13.09
C ALA A 100 -6.04 4.94 -13.04
N ASN A 101 -6.88 4.79 -14.06
CA ASN A 101 -8.30 5.18 -13.96
C ASN A 101 -9.05 4.14 -13.11
N GLY A 102 -8.50 3.82 -11.94
CA GLY A 102 -8.77 2.59 -11.21
C GLY A 102 -10.26 2.38 -10.96
N GLN A 103 -10.68 1.11 -10.99
CA GLN A 103 -12.06 0.73 -10.82
C GLN A 103 -12.30 0.15 -9.42
N TYR A 104 -13.17 0.80 -8.66
CA TYR A 104 -13.63 0.27 -7.39
C TYR A 104 -14.90 -0.57 -7.59
N LYS A 105 -14.92 -1.78 -7.02
CA LYS A 105 -16.08 -2.68 -7.08
C LYS A 105 -16.20 -3.48 -5.78
N ASN A 106 -17.33 -3.38 -5.08
CA ASN A 106 -17.58 -4.18 -3.88
C ASN A 106 -18.17 -5.56 -4.24
N SER A 107 -17.57 -6.65 -3.73
CA SER A 107 -17.94 -8.02 -4.09
C SER A 107 -19.38 -8.39 -3.71
N GLU A 108 -19.88 -7.87 -2.59
CA GLU A 108 -21.23 -8.17 -2.10
C GLU A 108 -22.30 -7.54 -3.00
N TYR A 109 -22.07 -6.31 -3.47
CA TYR A 109 -22.98 -5.64 -4.41
C TYR A 109 -23.03 -6.35 -5.76
N ILE A 110 -21.88 -6.85 -6.22
CA ILE A 110 -21.81 -7.68 -7.43
C ILE A 110 -22.63 -8.96 -7.25
N ALA A 111 -22.45 -9.68 -6.15
CA ALA A 111 -23.21 -10.91 -5.87
C ALA A 111 -24.73 -10.66 -5.76
N LEU A 112 -25.13 -9.47 -5.31
CA LEU A 112 -26.53 -9.08 -5.16
C LEU A 112 -27.13 -8.42 -6.42
N ASN A 113 -26.39 -8.33 -7.54
CA ASN A 113 -26.77 -7.53 -8.73
C ASN A 113 -27.22 -6.10 -8.37
N ARG A 114 -26.71 -5.57 -7.26
CA ARG A 114 -26.94 -4.19 -6.85
C ARG A 114 -25.92 -3.33 -7.55
N ASP A 115 -26.24 -2.05 -7.72
CA ASP A 115 -25.27 -1.10 -8.25
C ASP A 115 -23.98 -1.17 -7.40
N PRO A 116 -22.86 -1.67 -7.97
CA PRO A 116 -21.63 -1.86 -7.21
C PRO A 116 -20.94 -0.52 -6.88
N TYR A 117 -21.48 0.60 -7.36
CA TYR A 117 -21.02 1.95 -7.05
C TYR A 117 -21.65 2.45 -5.74
N THR A 118 -21.35 1.81 -4.61
CA THR A 118 -21.47 2.49 -3.31
C THR A 118 -20.15 3.21 -3.06
N GLU A 119 -20.20 4.50 -3.38
CA GLU A 119 -19.12 5.36 -3.86
C GLU A 119 -17.90 5.43 -2.93
N MET A 120 -16.78 4.81 -3.35
CA MET A 120 -15.49 5.45 -3.06
C MET A 120 -15.44 6.77 -3.85
N ARG A 121 -14.75 7.78 -3.31
CA ARG A 121 -14.65 9.11 -3.91
C ARG A 121 -14.21 9.05 -5.38
N GLU A 122 -14.82 9.82 -6.28
CA GLU A 122 -14.30 9.94 -7.65
C GLU A 122 -12.92 10.60 -7.63
N GLN A 123 -11.88 9.79 -7.86
CA GLN A 123 -10.49 10.24 -7.92
C GLN A 123 -9.65 9.30 -8.78
N GLU A 124 -8.45 9.72 -9.18
CA GLU A 124 -7.45 8.81 -9.73
C GLU A 124 -6.96 7.85 -8.64
N TYR A 125 -6.86 6.57 -8.96
CA TYR A 125 -6.43 5.56 -8.00
C TYR A 125 -5.00 5.08 -8.31
N PHE A 126 -4.30 4.62 -7.27
CA PHE A 126 -3.06 3.90 -7.46
C PHE A 126 -3.32 2.50 -8.03
N PHE A 127 -4.27 1.77 -7.44
CA PHE A 127 -4.68 0.45 -7.90
C PHE A 127 -5.51 0.54 -9.18
N ASP A 128 -5.32 -0.44 -10.08
CA ASP A 128 -6.12 -0.55 -11.30
C ASP A 128 -7.53 -1.06 -10.98
N SER A 129 -7.65 -1.97 -10.00
CA SER A 129 -8.94 -2.41 -9.49
C SER A 129 -8.85 -2.76 -8.01
N ILE A 130 -9.92 -2.45 -7.28
CA ILE A 130 -10.05 -2.66 -5.83
C ILE A 130 -11.32 -3.47 -5.58
N LEU A 131 -11.16 -4.64 -4.95
CA LEU A 131 -12.23 -5.56 -4.59
C LEU A 131 -12.18 -5.83 -3.08
N PRO A 132 -12.94 -5.08 -2.27
CA PRO A 132 -13.13 -5.42 -0.88
C PRO A 132 -14.15 -6.54 -0.74
N ARG A 133 -13.88 -7.45 0.18
CA ARG A 133 -14.79 -8.50 0.63
C ARG A 133 -15.30 -8.16 2.01
N THR A 134 -16.58 -8.37 2.24
CA THR A 134 -17.17 -8.21 3.57
C THR A 134 -16.78 -9.41 4.43
N HIS A 135 -16.01 -9.19 5.50
CA HIS A 135 -15.91 -10.17 6.57
C HIS A 135 -17.28 -10.33 7.27
N THR A 136 -17.78 -11.55 7.35
CA THR A 136 -18.97 -11.95 8.12
C THR A 136 -18.78 -11.78 9.65
N ASN A 137 -17.58 -11.46 10.12
CA ASN A 137 -17.26 -11.28 11.54
C ASN A 137 -17.85 -10.01 12.20
N ARG A 138 -18.69 -9.21 11.53
CA ARG A 138 -19.53 -8.21 12.18
C ARG A 138 -20.85 -8.86 12.63
N ARG A 139 -20.82 -9.45 13.84
CA ARG A 139 -21.96 -10.01 14.62
C ARG A 139 -23.12 -10.59 13.78
N GLY A 140 -23.12 -11.90 13.57
CA GLY A 140 -24.37 -12.66 13.35
C GLY A 140 -24.47 -13.52 12.10
N SER A 141 -23.40 -13.74 11.33
CA SER A 141 -23.45 -14.67 10.19
C SER A 141 -22.49 -15.85 10.38
N ASP A 142 -23.09 -17.04 10.53
CA ASP A 142 -22.47 -18.39 10.48
C ASP A 142 -21.93 -18.76 9.09
N LEU A 143 -21.40 -17.81 8.33
CA LEU A 143 -20.92 -18.04 6.98
C LEU A 143 -19.41 -17.84 6.95
N THR A 144 -18.72 -18.96 6.83
CA THR A 144 -17.30 -19.12 6.47
C THR A 144 -16.77 -17.91 5.71
N ASN A 145 -15.73 -17.25 6.24
CA ASN A 145 -15.01 -16.20 5.53
C ASN A 145 -14.80 -16.63 4.07
N PRO A 146 -15.25 -15.86 3.07
CA PRO A 146 -15.12 -16.31 1.71
C PRO A 146 -13.60 -16.40 1.40
N ILE A 147 -13.16 -17.59 1.01
CA ILE A 147 -11.75 -17.89 0.74
C ILE A 147 -11.35 -17.11 -0.52
N LYS A 148 -10.27 -16.33 -0.46
CA LYS A 148 -9.75 -15.64 -1.65
C LYS A 148 -9.29 -16.69 -2.65
N GLY A 149 -9.68 -16.54 -3.91
CA GLY A 149 -9.30 -17.49 -4.96
C GLY A 149 -8.97 -16.84 -6.30
N ILE A 150 -8.54 -17.69 -7.24
CA ILE A 150 -8.21 -17.31 -8.62
C ILE A 150 -9.39 -16.62 -9.33
N ASP A 151 -10.62 -17.02 -9.03
CA ASP A 151 -11.81 -16.42 -9.64
C ASP A 151 -12.03 -14.96 -9.22
N ASP A 152 -11.56 -14.56 -8.03
CA ASP A 152 -11.56 -13.15 -7.63
C ASP A 152 -10.60 -12.35 -8.54
N ILE A 153 -9.47 -12.93 -8.91
CA ILE A 153 -8.49 -12.31 -9.82
C ILE A 153 -9.09 -12.18 -11.23
N LYS A 154 -9.74 -13.24 -11.74
CA LYS A 154 -10.46 -13.21 -13.02
C LYS A 154 -11.52 -12.11 -13.03
N LEU A 155 -12.30 -12.01 -11.95
CA LEU A 155 -13.33 -10.98 -11.79
C LEU A 155 -12.72 -9.57 -11.82
N MET A 156 -11.66 -9.33 -11.06
CA MET A 156 -10.97 -8.03 -11.03
C MET A 156 -10.37 -7.63 -12.37
N LEU A 157 -9.81 -8.59 -13.12
CA LEU A 157 -9.31 -8.37 -14.49
C LEU A 157 -10.46 -8.09 -15.47
N GLY A 158 -11.59 -8.77 -15.29
CA GLY A 158 -12.82 -8.53 -16.06
C GLY A 158 -13.32 -7.09 -15.97
N PHE A 159 -13.24 -6.46 -14.79
CA PHE A 159 -13.56 -5.02 -14.64
C PHE A 159 -12.70 -4.13 -15.55
N LEU A 160 -11.45 -4.55 -15.80
CA LEU A 160 -10.51 -3.84 -16.65
C LEU A 160 -10.65 -4.20 -18.14
N ASN A 161 -11.67 -4.99 -18.50
CA ASN A 161 -11.80 -5.63 -19.82
C ASN A 161 -10.51 -6.36 -20.23
N LYS A 162 -9.89 -7.04 -19.25
CA LYS A 162 -8.72 -7.91 -19.45
C LYS A 162 -9.15 -9.34 -19.21
N GLU A 163 -9.02 -10.17 -20.24
CA GLU A 163 -9.26 -11.60 -20.11
C GLU A 163 -7.92 -12.32 -20.05
N MET A 164 -7.78 -13.23 -19.10
CA MET A 164 -6.65 -14.15 -18.97
C MET A 164 -7.19 -15.55 -18.81
N SER A 165 -6.58 -16.50 -19.52
CA SER A 165 -6.80 -17.91 -19.22
C SER A 165 -6.26 -18.24 -17.81
N GLU A 166 -6.78 -19.30 -17.21
CA GLU A 166 -6.32 -19.72 -15.89
C GLU A 166 -4.80 -20.01 -15.86
N GLY A 167 -4.28 -20.68 -16.89
CA GLY A 167 -2.84 -20.92 -17.03
C GLY A 167 -2.02 -19.63 -17.06
N GLU A 168 -2.49 -18.60 -17.77
CA GLU A 168 -1.82 -17.29 -17.78
C GLU A 168 -1.87 -16.60 -16.42
N ILE A 169 -2.97 -16.75 -15.67
CA ILE A 169 -3.09 -16.20 -14.31
C ILE A 169 -2.08 -16.87 -13.40
N LEU A 170 -2.01 -18.20 -13.40
CA LEU A 170 -1.08 -18.95 -12.55
C LEU A 170 0.38 -18.60 -12.84
N GLU A 171 0.74 -18.40 -14.11
CA GLU A 171 2.11 -18.07 -14.52
C GLU A 171 2.50 -16.60 -14.24
N ASN A 172 1.56 -15.67 -14.41
CA ASN A 172 1.86 -14.24 -14.47
C ASN A 172 1.32 -13.43 -13.30
N THR A 173 0.72 -14.06 -12.30
CA THR A 173 0.14 -13.36 -11.14
C THR A 173 0.92 -13.62 -9.88
N PHE A 174 1.38 -12.56 -9.22
CA PHE A 174 1.86 -12.62 -7.84
C PHE A 174 0.79 -12.16 -6.88
N PHE A 175 0.59 -12.93 -5.82
CA PHE A 175 -0.38 -12.62 -4.77
C PHE A 175 0.34 -12.39 -3.44
N PHE A 176 0.02 -11.32 -2.73
CA PHE A 176 0.63 -10.95 -1.45
C PHE A 176 -0.43 -10.95 -0.35
N ASP A 177 -0.19 -11.72 0.71
CA ASP A 177 -1.10 -11.82 1.87
C ASP A 177 -0.30 -12.13 3.14
N ASP A 178 -0.79 -11.76 4.31
CA ASP A 178 -0.19 -12.13 5.59
C ASP A 178 -0.77 -13.44 6.16
N LEU A 179 -1.97 -13.80 5.71
CA LEU A 179 -2.62 -15.08 5.98
C LEU A 179 -2.28 -16.09 4.90
N ASP A 180 -2.56 -17.36 5.18
CA ASP A 180 -2.46 -18.44 4.19
C ASP A 180 -3.88 -18.76 3.70
N HIS A 181 -4.09 -18.69 2.39
CA HIS A 181 -5.38 -18.94 1.75
C HIS A 181 -5.28 -20.15 0.82
N GLU A 182 -5.95 -21.25 1.18
CA GLU A 182 -5.97 -22.49 0.39
C GLU A 182 -6.41 -22.26 -1.07
N GLY A 183 -7.36 -21.34 -1.30
CA GLY A 183 -7.82 -20.99 -2.65
C GLY A 183 -6.76 -20.32 -3.53
N MET A 184 -5.63 -19.91 -2.97
CA MET A 184 -4.49 -19.31 -3.68
C MET A 184 -3.29 -20.25 -3.80
N HIS A 185 -3.33 -21.45 -3.22
CA HIS A 185 -2.27 -22.46 -3.34
C HIS A 185 -1.89 -22.82 -4.78
N PRO A 186 -2.79 -22.80 -5.79
CA PRO A 186 -2.41 -23.01 -7.18
C PRO A 186 -1.34 -22.05 -7.71
N LEU A 187 -1.14 -20.87 -7.10
CA LEU A 187 -0.09 -19.91 -7.47
C LEU A 187 1.32 -20.39 -7.11
N GLY A 188 1.47 -21.38 -6.23
CA GLY A 188 2.76 -21.93 -5.81
C GLY A 188 3.72 -20.83 -5.33
N ASP A 189 4.90 -20.74 -5.95
CA ASP A 189 5.94 -19.75 -5.62
C ASP A 189 5.53 -18.30 -5.90
N ASN A 190 4.46 -18.07 -6.66
CA ASN A 190 3.93 -16.74 -6.90
C ASN A 190 3.02 -16.24 -5.76
N TYR A 191 2.72 -17.09 -4.78
CA TYR A 191 2.07 -16.69 -3.53
C TYR A 191 3.12 -16.24 -2.51
N ILE A 192 3.16 -14.94 -2.22
CA ILE A 192 4.14 -14.32 -1.32
C ILE A 192 3.48 -14.04 0.02
N ARG A 193 3.75 -14.91 0.99
CA ARG A 193 3.25 -14.76 2.35
C ARG A 193 4.07 -13.76 3.17
N ILE A 194 3.40 -12.71 3.66
CA ILE A 194 3.97 -11.72 4.57
C ILE A 194 4.14 -12.36 5.95
N THR A 195 5.38 -12.56 6.38
CA THR A 195 5.73 -13.41 7.52
C THR A 195 6.81 -12.73 8.38
N PRO A 196 6.54 -12.47 9.68
CA PRO A 196 5.18 -12.37 10.22
C PRO A 196 4.38 -11.31 9.46
N GLY A 197 3.05 -11.30 9.62
CA GLY A 197 2.22 -10.20 9.11
C GLY A 197 2.83 -8.85 9.53
N PHE A 198 2.87 -7.93 8.57
CA PHE A 198 3.57 -6.67 8.66
C PHE A 198 3.09 -5.86 9.87
N LYS A 199 4.05 -5.54 10.73
CA LYS A 199 3.86 -4.71 11.92
C LYS A 199 5.05 -3.78 12.09
N LYS A 200 4.79 -2.53 12.43
CA LYS A 200 5.82 -1.52 12.65
C LYS A 200 6.77 -1.96 13.76
N GLY A 201 8.06 -1.90 13.46
CA GLY A 201 9.12 -2.28 14.40
C GLY A 201 9.34 -3.78 14.55
N VAL A 202 8.55 -4.61 13.87
CA VAL A 202 8.78 -6.06 13.79
C VAL A 202 9.67 -6.36 12.58
N ARG A 203 10.58 -7.32 12.75
CA ARG A 203 11.45 -7.76 11.66
C ARG A 203 10.63 -8.52 10.63
N ASP A 204 10.79 -8.13 9.37
CA ASP A 204 10.23 -8.80 8.21
C ASP A 204 11.11 -10.02 7.83
N GLU A 205 10.51 -11.20 7.75
CA GLU A 205 11.13 -12.47 7.38
C GLU A 205 10.65 -13.00 6.02
N THR A 206 9.85 -12.21 5.29
CA THR A 206 9.30 -12.58 3.98
C THR A 206 10.38 -12.72 2.92
N ILE A 207 10.23 -13.77 2.10
CA ILE A 207 11.10 -14.06 0.98
C ILE A 207 10.60 -13.32 -0.27
N TYR A 208 11.08 -12.09 -0.50
CA TYR A 208 10.70 -11.28 -1.66
C TYR A 208 11.50 -11.58 -2.94
N ASN A 209 12.50 -12.45 -2.88
CA ASN A 209 13.44 -12.64 -4.00
C ASN A 209 12.75 -13.02 -5.31
N VAL A 210 11.68 -13.82 -5.24
CA VAL A 210 10.93 -14.27 -6.43
C VAL A 210 10.37 -13.08 -7.21
N ILE A 211 9.63 -12.18 -6.53
CA ILE A 211 9.09 -10.99 -7.18
C ILE A 211 10.19 -9.97 -7.54
N PHE A 212 11.19 -9.76 -6.68
CA PHE A 212 12.25 -8.81 -6.96
C PHE A 212 13.01 -9.17 -8.23
N ASN A 213 13.33 -10.45 -8.40
CA ASN A 213 13.98 -10.97 -9.59
C ASN A 213 13.07 -10.83 -10.82
N LYS A 214 11.78 -11.16 -10.70
CA LYS A 214 10.82 -11.04 -11.81
C LYS A 214 10.72 -9.59 -12.29
N LEU A 215 10.57 -8.62 -11.38
CA LEU A 215 10.49 -7.20 -11.75
C LEU A 215 11.80 -6.71 -12.39
N GLU A 216 12.96 -7.12 -11.88
CA GLU A 216 14.25 -6.76 -12.48
C GLU A 216 14.43 -7.35 -13.89
N GLN A 217 13.99 -8.59 -14.11
CA GLN A 217 13.99 -9.20 -15.45
C GLN A 217 13.10 -8.41 -16.42
N LEU A 218 11.93 -7.97 -15.96
CA LEU A 218 11.05 -7.13 -16.75
C LEU A 218 11.66 -5.75 -17.04
N GLU A 219 12.49 -5.17 -16.18
CA GLU A 219 13.14 -3.88 -16.46
C GLU A 219 14.18 -3.95 -17.58
N LYS A 220 14.79 -5.12 -17.80
CA LYS A 220 15.82 -5.27 -18.85
C LYS A 220 15.19 -5.02 -20.24
N PRO A 221 15.90 -4.30 -21.12
CA PRO A 221 15.47 -4.19 -22.51
C PRO A 221 15.38 -5.60 -23.09
N SER A 222 14.26 -5.91 -23.74
CA SER A 222 14.16 -7.11 -24.57
C SER A 222 15.09 -6.90 -25.74
N PHE A 223 16.39 -7.11 -25.56
CA PHE A 223 17.32 -7.23 -26.66
C PHE A 223 16.90 -8.48 -27.40
N GLY A 224 16.06 -8.29 -28.41
CA GLY A 224 15.75 -9.33 -29.37
C GLY A 224 17.07 -9.92 -29.80
N ARG A 225 17.29 -11.19 -29.48
CA ARG A 225 18.23 -12.02 -30.22
C ARG A 225 17.63 -12.22 -31.60
N THR A 226 17.66 -11.17 -32.42
CA THR A 226 17.65 -11.33 -33.86
C THR A 226 19.03 -11.84 -34.21
N ARG A 227 19.28 -13.14 -33.97
CA ARG A 227 20.27 -13.86 -34.76
C ARG A 227 19.64 -14.03 -36.14
N SER A 228 19.70 -12.99 -36.95
CA SER A 228 19.63 -13.18 -38.39
C SER A 228 20.88 -13.95 -38.78
N ASN A 229 20.75 -15.26 -38.93
CA ASN A 229 21.66 -16.03 -39.76
C ASN A 229 21.39 -15.60 -41.21
N THR A 230 21.94 -14.45 -41.59
CA THR A 230 22.16 -14.09 -42.98
C THR A 230 23.64 -13.76 -43.08
N ALA A 231 24.38 -14.78 -43.47
CA ALA A 231 25.63 -14.56 -44.16
C ALA A 231 25.33 -13.65 -45.36
N ASN A 232 25.85 -12.42 -45.33
CA ASN A 232 26.38 -11.79 -46.53
C ASN A 232 27.27 -10.60 -46.17
N SER A 233 28.45 -10.66 -46.75
CA SER A 233 29.50 -9.66 -46.81
C SER A 233 28.99 -8.31 -47.29
N GLY A 234 29.49 -7.22 -46.69
CA GLY A 234 29.38 -5.89 -47.28
C GLY A 234 29.79 -4.79 -46.31
N ASN A 235 31.02 -4.30 -46.47
CA ASN A 235 31.57 -3.11 -45.82
C ASN A 235 30.63 -1.91 -45.90
N VAL A 236 30.34 -1.27 -44.76
CA VAL A 236 30.25 0.20 -44.64
C VAL A 236 30.63 0.59 -43.20
N GLU A 237 31.79 1.23 -43.04
CA GLU A 237 32.06 2.09 -41.90
C GLU A 237 31.22 3.37 -42.05
N THR A 238 30.46 3.74 -41.02
CA THR A 238 30.33 5.15 -40.65
C THR A 238 29.84 5.30 -39.21
N ARG A 239 30.57 6.15 -38.49
CA ARG A 239 30.47 6.45 -37.07
C ARG A 239 29.21 7.28 -36.75
N ALA A 240 28.51 6.91 -35.68
CA ALA A 240 27.84 7.85 -34.78
C ALA A 240 27.74 7.22 -33.39
N ALA A 241 28.68 7.57 -32.50
CA ALA A 241 28.65 7.20 -31.11
C ALA A 241 27.60 8.05 -30.38
N LEU A 242 26.58 7.41 -29.82
CA LEU A 242 25.67 8.01 -28.83
C LEU A 242 26.33 7.96 -27.44
N PRO A 243 26.15 9.00 -26.58
CA PRO A 243 26.82 9.08 -25.30
C PRO A 243 26.29 8.02 -24.33
N ASN A 244 27.19 7.17 -23.85
CA ASN A 244 26.99 6.22 -22.77
C ASN A 244 26.74 6.95 -21.43
N ASN A 245 25.51 7.33 -21.12
CA ASN A 245 25.10 7.62 -19.74
C ASN A 245 24.62 6.34 -19.04
N ARG A 246 25.58 5.45 -18.76
CA ARG A 246 25.39 4.32 -17.83
C ARG A 246 25.50 4.84 -16.40
N THR A 247 24.37 5.08 -15.74
CA THR A 247 24.31 4.99 -14.28
C THR A 247 23.87 3.58 -13.92
N ILE A 248 24.85 2.75 -13.57
CA ILE A 248 24.63 1.43 -12.98
C ILE A 248 23.99 1.65 -11.61
N PHE A 249 22.74 1.24 -11.45
CA PHE A 249 22.10 1.18 -10.14
C PHE A 249 22.73 0.01 -9.36
N THR A 250 23.69 0.32 -8.51
CA THR A 250 24.21 -0.64 -7.53
C THR A 250 23.20 -0.81 -6.39
N PRO A 251 22.99 -2.03 -5.87
CA PRO A 251 22.13 -2.28 -4.73
C PRO A 251 22.54 -1.41 -3.52
N ILE A 252 21.56 -0.85 -2.82
CA ILE A 252 21.77 0.00 -1.66
C ILE A 252 22.24 -0.89 -0.50
N THR A 253 23.52 -0.79 -0.14
CA THR A 253 24.06 -1.46 1.04
C THR A 253 23.52 -0.80 2.33
N LYS A 254 23.48 -1.58 3.43
CA LYS A 254 22.93 -1.19 4.77
C LYS A 254 23.36 0.20 5.28
N ARG A 255 24.50 0.76 4.83
CA ARG A 255 24.96 2.11 5.20
C ARG A 255 24.19 3.26 4.54
N LYS A 256 23.63 3.09 3.34
CA LYS A 256 22.88 4.16 2.65
C LYS A 256 21.43 4.28 3.12
N MET A 257 20.80 3.19 3.58
CA MET A 257 19.51 3.21 4.27
C MET A 257 19.54 4.14 5.51
N ALA A 258 20.63 4.10 6.28
CA ALA A 258 20.80 4.95 7.47
C ALA A 258 21.01 6.45 7.15
N GLN A 259 21.37 6.82 5.91
CA GLN A 259 21.49 8.22 5.49
C GLN A 259 20.16 8.78 4.97
N LEU A 260 19.31 7.95 4.37
CA LEU A 260 17.95 8.32 3.92
C LEU A 260 16.97 8.53 5.09
N LEU A 261 17.28 7.99 6.27
CA LEU A 261 16.47 8.07 7.48
C LEU A 261 16.95 9.14 8.49
N LYS A 262 17.91 9.99 8.13
CA LYS A 262 18.30 11.10 9.02
C LYS A 262 17.28 12.24 8.90
N PRO A 263 16.72 12.75 10.02
CA PRO A 263 15.93 13.97 9.98
C PRO A 263 16.81 15.10 9.42
N LYS A 264 16.27 15.88 8.48
CA LYS A 264 16.91 17.13 8.02
C LYS A 264 17.16 18.00 9.25
N THR A 265 18.44 18.24 9.56
CA THR A 265 18.81 19.29 10.51
C THR A 265 18.40 20.63 9.91
N VAL A 266 17.40 21.25 10.51
CA VAL A 266 17.05 22.64 10.26
C VAL A 266 18.26 23.49 10.67
N PRO A 267 18.73 24.44 9.85
CA PRO A 267 19.78 25.35 10.28
C PRO A 267 19.22 26.25 11.38
N THR A 268 19.65 26.02 12.62
CA THR A 268 19.42 26.93 13.73
C THR A 268 20.27 28.18 13.50
N GLY A 269 19.64 29.22 12.97
CA GLY A 269 20.19 30.57 12.94
C GLY A 269 20.52 31.03 14.36
N GLY A 270 21.73 31.54 14.53
CA GLY A 270 22.29 31.95 15.80
C GLY A 270 21.53 33.11 16.47
N SER A 271 21.41 32.96 17.79
CA SER A 271 21.49 33.97 18.84
C SER A 271 21.13 35.42 18.53
N LYS A 272 20.08 35.90 19.21
CA LYS A 272 20.19 37.14 20.00
C LYS A 272 19.67 36.92 21.43
N LEU A 273 20.60 36.99 22.38
CA LEU A 273 20.34 37.20 23.79
C LEU A 273 19.44 38.43 23.96
N ILE A 274 18.31 38.26 24.64
CA ILE A 274 17.70 39.34 25.40
C ILE A 274 17.57 38.86 26.85
N ARG A 275 18.48 39.38 27.69
CA ARG A 275 18.39 39.35 29.14
C ARG A 275 17.24 40.25 29.57
N THR A 276 16.23 39.70 30.23
CA THR A 276 15.38 40.48 31.16
C THR A 276 15.07 39.69 32.42
N ARG A 277 15.82 40.07 33.46
CA ARG A 277 15.48 40.19 34.89
C ARG A 277 14.47 39.22 35.52
N ARG A 278 15.02 38.44 36.44
CA ARG A 278 14.38 37.95 37.67
C ARG A 278 13.47 39.01 38.32
N THR A 279 12.26 38.61 38.65
CA THR A 279 11.60 38.97 39.93
C THR A 279 10.98 37.70 40.53
N ARG A 280 11.62 37.20 41.59
CA ARG A 280 10.97 36.31 42.57
C ARG A 280 10.05 37.19 43.42
N ARG A 281 8.77 36.87 43.50
CA ARG A 281 7.97 37.26 44.67
C ARG A 281 7.04 36.12 45.05
N ALA A 282 7.23 35.68 46.29
CA ALA A 282 6.40 34.74 47.00
C ALA A 282 4.96 35.24 47.09
N ASN A 283 4.00 34.34 47.05
CA ASN A 283 2.94 34.39 48.05
C ASN A 283 2.41 32.98 48.36
N ARG A 284 2.44 32.73 49.66
CA ARG A 284 2.13 31.52 50.38
C ARG A 284 0.72 31.70 50.94
N ASN A 285 -0.09 30.64 50.87
CA ASN A 285 -1.25 30.34 51.71
C ASN A 285 -2.43 31.34 51.76
N LYS A 286 -3.59 30.86 51.30
CA LYS A 286 -4.79 30.90 52.16
C LYS A 286 -5.64 29.66 51.93
N MET A 287 -5.61 28.78 52.93
CA MET A 287 -6.65 27.78 53.15
C MET A 287 -8.01 28.47 53.16
N LEU A 288 -9.03 27.84 52.59
CA LEU A 288 -10.28 27.59 53.30
C LEU A 288 -10.85 26.26 52.85
N ARG A 289 -11.30 25.55 53.87
CA ARG A 289 -11.68 24.14 53.95
C ARG A 289 -13.21 24.11 54.01
N ILE A 290 -13.78 22.94 53.69
CA ILE A 290 -15.10 22.44 54.17
C ILE A 290 -16.33 22.94 53.37
N ASN A 291 -17.01 22.05 52.65
CA ASN A 291 -18.16 21.39 53.27
C ASN A 291 -18.50 20.01 52.69
N LYS A 292 -18.72 19.09 53.62
CA LYS A 292 -19.21 17.72 53.46
C LYS A 292 -20.74 17.73 53.60
N ASN A 293 -21.34 16.69 53.03
CA ASN A 293 -22.52 15.93 53.51
C ASN A 293 -23.92 16.19 52.95
N HIS A 294 -24.54 15.03 52.67
CA HIS A 294 -25.96 14.63 52.78
C HIS A 294 -26.86 14.90 51.55
N ASN A 295 -27.75 14.00 51.11
CA ASN A 295 -28.25 12.72 51.66
C ASN A 295 -29.06 11.92 50.61
N LYS A 296 -28.94 10.58 50.71
CA LYS A 296 -30.01 9.54 50.76
C LYS A 296 -31.17 9.47 49.72
N THR A 297 -31.18 8.30 49.05
CA THR A 297 -32.29 7.34 48.82
C THR A 297 -33.61 7.75 48.18
N ARG A 298 -34.05 6.99 47.15
CA ARG A 298 -35.34 6.29 47.19
C ARG A 298 -35.42 5.12 46.20
N ASN A 299 -35.88 3.99 46.73
CA ASN A 299 -36.37 2.79 46.06
C ASN A 299 -37.57 3.07 45.15
N GLY A 300 -37.79 2.22 44.16
CA GLY A 300 -39.04 2.16 43.40
C GLY A 300 -39.14 0.94 42.47
N VAL A 301 -39.49 -0.21 43.04
CA VAL A 301 -39.99 -1.41 42.32
C VAL A 301 -41.49 -1.24 42.06
N ARG A 302 -41.95 -1.51 40.83
CA ARG A 302 -43.33 -1.93 40.49
C ARG A 302 -43.19 -2.95 39.35
N LYS A 303 -43.50 -4.21 39.64
CA LYS A 303 -44.76 -4.93 39.32
C LYS A 303 -44.95 -5.10 37.82
#